data_AF-A0A396FVF5-F1
#
_entry.id   AF-A0A396FVF5-F1
#
_cell.length_a   1.000
_cell.length_b   1.000
_cell.length_c   1.000
_cell.angle_alpha   90.00
_cell.angle_beta   90.00
_cell.angle_gamma   90.00
#
_symmetry.space_group_name_H-M   'P 1'
#
loop_
_entity.id
_entity.type
_entity.pdbx_description
1 polymer ?
#
loop_
_entity_poly.entity_id
_entity_poly.type
_entity_poly.pdbx_seq_one_letter_code
_entity_poly.pdbx_strand_id
1 'polypeptide(L)'
;MKNPVAYQNKDIISKVFGESIRNKSFRAYGMDIPEIVEILPTNLPAVEANEMRLDNLFRLKDGTIVIVDYESTYSYADKIKYLNYVARTTKGMD
;
A
#
# COMPACT_ATOMS: atom_id res chain seq x y z
N MET A 1 1.41 32.01 -12.84
CA MET A 1 0.91 30.82 -13.58
C MET A 1 0.60 29.73 -12.56
N LYS A 2 -0.58 29.10 -12.62
CA LYS A 2 -0.84 27.86 -11.86
C LYS A 2 -0.14 26.72 -12.58
N ASN A 3 0.75 26.01 -11.91
CA ASN A 3 1.26 24.75 -12.46
C ASN A 3 0.09 23.77 -12.56
N PRO A 4 -0.22 23.22 -13.75
CA PRO A 4 -1.28 22.23 -13.88
C PRO A 4 -0.88 20.99 -13.09
N VAL A 5 -1.76 20.57 -12.19
CA VAL A 5 -1.61 19.32 -11.44
C VAL A 5 -1.93 18.17 -12.39
N ALA A 6 -1.08 17.15 -12.46
CA ALA A 6 -1.31 15.98 -13.30
C ALA A 6 -2.60 15.26 -12.88
N TYR A 7 -3.36 14.74 -13.85
CA TYR A 7 -4.59 13.97 -13.57
C TYR A 7 -4.30 12.74 -12.68
N GLN A 8 -3.14 12.11 -12.86
CA GLN A 8 -2.65 10.97 -12.06
C GLN A 8 -1.79 11.41 -10.87
N ASN A 9 -2.04 12.59 -10.29
CA ASN A 9 -1.26 13.10 -9.17
C ASN A 9 -1.22 12.15 -7.97
N LYS A 10 -2.34 11.46 -7.68
CA LYS A 10 -2.43 10.46 -6.61
C LYS A 10 -1.42 9.33 -6.81
N ASP A 11 -1.40 8.73 -8.00
CA ASP A 11 -0.49 7.63 -8.34
C ASP A 11 0.98 8.06 -8.29
N ILE A 12 1.28 9.26 -8.80
CA ILE A 12 2.63 9.83 -8.79
C ILE A 12 3.11 10.03 -7.34
N ILE A 13 2.29 10.63 -6.48
CA ILE A 13 2.64 10.87 -5.07
C ILE A 13 2.80 9.53 -4.33
N SER A 14 1.88 8.59 -4.54
CA SER A 14 1.93 7.27 -3.89
C SER A 14 3.21 6.51 -4.24
N LYS A 15 3.61 6.53 -5.52
CA LYS A 15 4.85 5.89 -5.97
C LYS A 15 6.10 6.52 -5.35
N VAL A 16 6.19 7.85 -5.37
CA VAL A 16 7.31 8.58 -4.75
C VAL A 16 7.36 8.33 -3.24
N PHE A 17 6.19 8.29 -2.59
CA PHE A 17 6.07 7.99 -1.17
C PHE A 17 6.60 6.59 -0.84
N GLY A 18 6.12 5.57 -1.55
CA GLY A 18 6.55 4.18 -1.38
C GLY A 18 8.06 4.03 -1.52
N GLU A 19 8.67 4.61 -2.56
CA GLU A 19 10.12 4.58 -2.76
C GLU A 19 10.89 5.30 -1.64
N SER A 20 10.36 6.43 -1.14
CA SER A 20 11.02 7.27 -0.13
C SER A 20 10.94 6.77 1.31
N ILE A 21 10.07 5.80 1.60
CA ILE A 21 9.73 5.39 2.98
C ILE A 21 10.45 4.12 3.45
N ARG A 22 11.25 3.46 2.60
CA ARG A 22 12.10 2.33 3.02
C ARG A 22 13.01 2.75 4.18
N ASN A 23 13.16 1.89 5.19
CA ASN A 23 13.92 2.12 6.42
C ASN A 23 13.38 3.28 7.28
N LYS A 24 12.15 3.74 7.04
CA LYS A 24 11.45 4.67 7.93
C LYS A 24 10.42 3.93 8.78
N SER A 25 9.96 4.62 9.83
CA SER A 25 8.85 4.18 10.68
C SER A 25 7.64 5.07 10.44
N PHE A 26 6.45 4.51 10.67
CA PHE A 26 5.19 5.25 10.67
C PHE A 26 4.99 6.16 11.90
N ARG A 27 6.02 6.35 12.75
CA ARG A 27 6.00 7.33 13.85
C ARG A 27 5.67 8.75 13.39
N ALA A 28 6.02 9.12 12.16
CA ALA A 28 5.62 10.40 11.57
C ALA A 28 4.08 10.57 11.47
N TYR A 29 3.34 9.46 11.46
CA TYR A 29 1.88 9.40 11.49
C TYR A 29 1.33 9.09 12.89
N GLY A 30 2.16 9.13 13.93
CA GLY A 30 1.77 8.80 15.31
C GLY A 30 1.61 7.29 15.58
N MET A 31 2.01 6.42 14.65
CA MET A 31 1.96 4.97 14.83
C MET A 31 3.31 4.44 15.31
N ASP A 32 3.38 3.91 16.54
CA ASP A 32 4.58 3.26 17.05
C ASP A 32 4.61 1.78 16.62
N ILE A 33 4.89 1.58 15.33
CA ILE A 33 5.07 0.27 14.72
C ILE A 33 6.49 0.13 14.16
N PRO A 34 7.00 -1.11 13.98
CA PRO A 34 8.37 -1.33 13.53
C PRO A 34 8.66 -0.71 12.15
N GLU A 35 9.94 -0.52 11.87
CA GLU A 35 10.42 0.06 10.62
C GLU A 35 10.07 -0.81 9.41
N ILE A 36 9.84 -0.14 8.28
CA ILE A 36 9.63 -0.77 6.98
C ILE A 36 10.97 -1.30 6.46
N VAL A 37 11.02 -2.60 6.19
CA VAL A 37 12.21 -3.27 5.63
C VAL A 37 12.04 -3.60 4.15
N GLU A 38 10.81 -3.80 3.70
CA GLU A 38 10.50 -4.16 2.32
C GLU A 38 9.24 -3.47 1.80
N ILE A 39 9.29 -3.05 0.53
CA ILE A 39 8.13 -2.63 -0.24
C ILE A 39 7.69 -3.84 -1.05
N LEU A 40 6.47 -4.31 -0.82
CA LEU A 40 5.93 -5.49 -1.48
C LEU A 40 5.13 -5.09 -2.73
N PRO A 41 5.03 -5.98 -3.73
CA PRO A 41 4.26 -5.70 -4.94
C PRO A 41 2.77 -5.54 -4.60
N THR A 42 2.16 -4.45 -5.09
CA THR A 42 0.72 -4.19 -4.99
C THR A 42 -0.07 -4.75 -6.18
N ASN A 43 0.62 -5.30 -7.19
CA ASN A 43 -0.01 -6.04 -8.27
C ASN A 43 -0.06 -7.52 -7.86
N LEU A 44 -1.25 -8.03 -7.57
CA LEU A 44 -1.45 -9.45 -7.29
C LEU A 44 -1.32 -10.27 -8.58
N PRO A 45 -0.65 -11.43 -8.56
CA PRO A 45 -0.62 -12.32 -9.70
C PRO A 45 -1.95 -13.10 -9.77
N ALA A 46 -2.59 -13.01 -10.96
CA ALA A 46 -3.66 -13.84 -11.52
C ALA A 46 -5.07 -13.21 -11.64
N VAL A 47 -5.34 -12.72 -12.87
CA VAL A 47 -6.55 -12.92 -13.67
C VAL A 47 -7.90 -12.60 -13.00
N GLU A 48 -8.14 -11.34 -12.64
CA GLU A 48 -9.47 -10.75 -12.82
C GLU A 48 -9.28 -9.31 -13.34
N ALA A 49 -9.88 -9.00 -14.48
CA ALA A 49 -9.70 -7.73 -15.20
C ALA A 49 -10.20 -6.48 -14.44
N ASN A 50 -10.65 -6.65 -13.19
CA ASN A 50 -11.26 -5.63 -12.34
C ASN A 50 -10.57 -5.46 -10.98
N GLU A 51 -9.39 -6.04 -10.76
CA GLU A 51 -8.75 -5.94 -9.44
C GLU A 51 -8.29 -4.52 -9.10
N MET A 52 -8.87 -4.00 -8.02
CA MET A 52 -8.49 -2.73 -7.39
C MET A 52 -7.03 -2.83 -6.91
N ARG A 53 -6.15 -1.99 -7.48
CA ARG A 53 -4.75 -1.88 -7.04
C ARG A 53 -4.71 -1.21 -5.68
N LEU A 54 -3.98 -1.81 -4.73
CA LEU A 54 -3.61 -1.11 -3.50
C LEU A 54 -2.53 -0.08 -3.78
N ASP A 55 -2.57 1.02 -3.03
CA ASP A 55 -1.55 2.06 -3.12
C ASP A 55 -0.19 1.54 -2.60
N ASN A 56 -0.14 1.00 -1.38
CA ASN A 56 1.12 0.55 -0.78
C ASN A 56 0.97 -0.70 0.10
N LEU A 57 1.98 -1.58 0.03
CA LEU A 57 2.11 -2.78 0.86
C LEU A 57 3.56 -2.88 1.36
N PHE A 58 3.73 -3.07 2.67
CA PHE A 58 5.04 -3.08 3.31
C PHE A 58 5.25 -4.28 4.23
N ARG A 59 6.47 -4.82 4.27
CA ARG A 59 6.96 -5.71 5.33
C ARG A 59 7.65 -4.87 6.40
N LEU A 60 7.33 -5.13 7.65
CA LEU A 60 8.01 -4.54 8.80
C LEU A 60 9.09 -5.46 9.37
N LYS A 61 9.99 -4.88 10.18
CA LYS A 61 11.14 -5.58 10.77
C LYS A 61 10.79 -6.81 11.62
N ASP A 62 9.59 -6.86 12.20
CA ASP A 62 9.08 -7.99 12.99
C ASP A 62 8.37 -9.07 12.14
N GLY A 63 8.36 -8.90 10.82
CA GLY A 63 7.72 -9.83 9.88
C GLY A 63 6.25 -9.50 9.58
N THR A 64 5.64 -8.55 10.28
CA THR A 64 4.25 -8.13 10.03
C THR A 64 4.10 -7.39 8.69
N ILE A 65 2.86 -7.34 8.20
CA ILE A 65 2.48 -6.65 6.96
C ILE A 65 1.62 -5.44 7.27
N VAL A 66 1.91 -4.32 6.61
CA VAL A 66 1.08 -3.11 6.64
C VAL A 66 0.56 -2.81 5.24
N ILE A 67 -0.75 -2.59 5.15
CA ILE A 67 -1.44 -2.04 3.98
C ILE A 67 -1.67 -0.55 4.24
N VAL A 68 -1.27 0.31 3.30
CA VAL A 68 -1.57 1.74 3.32
C VAL A 68 -2.29 2.10 2.04
N ASP A 69 -3.55 2.49 2.18
CA ASP A 69 -4.46 2.77 1.07
C ASP A 69 -5.09 4.15 1.26
N TYR A 70 -5.01 5.00 0.23
CA TYR A 70 -5.49 6.38 0.31
C TYR A 70 -6.87 6.50 -0.32
N GLU A 71 -7.91 6.25 0.46
CA GLU A 71 -9.29 6.38 -0.02
C GLU A 71 -9.91 7.73 0.34
N SER A 72 -10.68 8.30 -0.59
CA SER A 72 -11.43 9.56 -0.35
C SER A 72 -12.72 9.32 0.44
N THR A 73 -13.20 8.09 0.48
CA THR A 73 -14.43 7.67 1.16
C THR A 73 -14.21 6.38 1.92
N TYR A 74 -14.77 6.28 3.10
CA TYR A 74 -14.79 5.02 3.85
C TYR A 74 -15.82 4.06 3.25
N SER A 75 -15.39 2.91 2.74
CA SER A 75 -16.28 1.86 2.22
C SER A 75 -16.04 0.51 2.91
N TYR A 76 -17.13 -0.20 3.21
CA TYR A 76 -17.04 -1.56 3.73
C TYR A 76 -16.48 -2.54 2.70
N ALA A 77 -16.75 -2.30 1.41
CA ALA A 77 -16.24 -3.14 0.32
C ALA A 77 -14.70 -3.17 0.28
N ASP A 78 -14.05 -2.09 0.70
CA ASP A 78 -12.59 -2.04 0.79
C ASP A 78 -12.03 -3.04 1.81
N LYS A 79 -12.79 -3.43 2.83
CA LYS A 79 -12.34 -4.46 3.79
C LYS A 79 -12.22 -5.84 3.13
N ILE A 80 -13.12 -6.16 2.20
CA ILE A 80 -13.06 -7.40 1.42
C ILE A 80 -11.82 -7.37 0.51
N LYS A 81 -11.55 -6.21 -0.10
CA LYS A 81 -10.29 -5.96 -0.84
C LYS A 81 -9.08 -6.24 0.05
N TYR A 82 -8.99 -5.65 1.24
CA TYR A 82 -7.86 -5.85 2.16
C TYR A 82 -7.68 -7.31 2.58
N LEU A 83 -8.77 -8.02 2.90
CA LEU A 83 -8.71 -9.43 3.26
C LEU A 83 -8.16 -10.31 2.13
N ASN A 84 -8.60 -10.07 0.89
CA ASN A 84 -8.11 -10.79 -0.28
C ASN A 84 -6.61 -10.60 -0.49
N TYR A 85 -6.10 -9.39 -0.27
CA TYR A 85 -4.66 -9.12 -0.32
C TYR A 85 -3.89 -9.90 0.75
N VAL A 86 -4.33 -9.82 2.02
CA VAL A 86 -3.67 -10.56 3.11
C VAL A 86 -3.61 -12.04 2.79
N ALA A 87 -4.73 -12.66 2.40
CA ALA A 87 -4.79 -14.09 2.09
C ALA A 87 -3.85 -14.53 0.95
N ARG A 88 -3.67 -13.68 -0.06
CA ARG A 88 -2.79 -13.97 -1.21
C ARG A 88 -1.33 -13.73 -0.90
N THR A 89 -1.00 -12.66 -0.17
CA THR A 89 0.38 -12.38 0.26
C THR A 89 0.87 -13.44 1.23
N THR A 90 0.02 -13.99 2.10
CA THR A 90 0.41 -15.07 3.02
C THR A 90 0.49 -16.45 2.37
N LYS A 91 -0.25 -16.70 1.27
CA LYS A 91 -0.21 -17.98 0.53
C LYS A 91 1.02 -18.15 -0.35
N GLY A 92 1.71 -17.07 -0.71
CA GLY A 92 2.92 -17.10 -1.55
C GLY A 92 4.23 -17.00 -0.76
N MET A 93 4.19 -17.17 0.56
CA MET A 93 5.33 -17.01 1.48
C MET A 93 5.96 -18.35 1.93
N ASP A 94 5.72 -19.42 1.18
CA ASP A 94 6.33 -20.74 1.38
C ASP A 94 7.73 -20.81 0.76
#